data_AF-A0A0Q5CWY5-F1
#
_entry.id   AF-A0A0Q5CWY5-F1
#
_cell.length_a   1.000
_cell.length_b   1.000
_cell.length_c   1.000
_cell.angle_alpha   90.00
_cell.angle_beta   90.00
_cell.angle_gamma   90.00
#
_symmetry.space_group_name_H-M   'P 1'
#
loop_
_entity.id
_entity.type
_entity.pdbx_description
1 polymer ?
#
loop_
_entity_poly.entity_id
_entity_poly.type
_entity_poly.pdbx_seq_one_letter_code
_entity_poly.pdbx_strand_id
1 'polypeptide(L)'
;MSDIRQPHKKPNQLRLNIHFDVNQETDQLSFRLRPLHREDEQAADLAAQRNRHRGVHADALYFHPCDEVHLRIVGGGARNRAAGTGFGAFQILECALITRPQVAVRGPHVRTQWSPPSPFTQSAGAIEPLRIDFAPHVVADEDNYLEIAQDWKHTLNVGLGRGMWELSFFMTVRILDVDGQNEQVRVLMFDPEAEVGGTGTLPTDGD
;
A
#
# COMPACT_ATOMS: atom_id res chain seq x y z
N MET A 1 -11.27 -26.45 -32.44
CA MET A 1 -11.45 -25.76 -31.16
C MET A 1 -10.50 -26.38 -30.16
N SER A 2 -9.27 -25.85 -30.09
CA SER A 2 -8.24 -26.29 -29.15
C SER A 2 -8.29 -25.35 -27.95
N ASP A 3 -8.84 -25.85 -26.85
CA ASP A 3 -8.94 -25.19 -25.55
C ASP A 3 -7.54 -25.14 -24.91
N ILE A 4 -6.85 -24.01 -25.09
CA ILE A 4 -5.55 -23.77 -24.46
C ILE A 4 -5.84 -23.41 -23.00
N ARG A 5 -5.85 -24.41 -22.13
CA ARG A 5 -5.74 -24.20 -20.68
C ARG A 5 -4.38 -23.55 -20.41
N GLN A 6 -4.36 -22.23 -20.31
CA GLN A 6 -3.21 -21.54 -19.75
C GLN A 6 -3.00 -22.05 -18.32
N PRO A 7 -1.76 -22.44 -17.94
CA PRO A 7 -1.50 -22.87 -16.57
C PRO A 7 -1.90 -21.73 -15.62
N HIS A 8 -2.75 -22.01 -14.65
CA HIS A 8 -3.11 -21.08 -13.57
C HIS A 8 -1.83 -20.70 -12.82
N LYS A 9 -1.19 -19.61 -13.26
CA LYS A 9 -0.07 -19.01 -12.53
C LYS A 9 -0.64 -18.54 -11.19
N LYS A 10 -0.09 -19.04 -10.09
CA LYS A 10 -0.46 -18.57 -8.75
C LYS A 10 -0.31 -17.04 -8.71
N PRO A 11 -1.26 -16.32 -8.10
CA PRO A 11 -1.16 -14.87 -7.96
C PRO A 11 0.15 -14.50 -7.26
N ASN A 12 0.82 -13.42 -7.70
CA ASN A 12 1.98 -12.97 -6.92
C ASN A 12 1.44 -12.33 -5.63
N GLN A 13 1.99 -12.74 -4.50
CA GLN A 13 1.65 -12.15 -3.22
C GLN A 13 2.61 -11.01 -2.91
N LEU A 14 2.04 -9.84 -2.68
CA LEU A 14 2.73 -8.60 -2.36
C LEU A 14 2.34 -8.15 -0.96
N ARG A 15 3.24 -7.47 -0.27
CA ARG A 15 3.00 -6.77 0.97
C ARG A 15 3.25 -5.29 0.76
N LEU A 16 2.22 -4.47 0.97
CA LEU A 16 2.33 -3.03 1.10
C LEU A 16 2.50 -2.72 2.58
N ASN A 17 3.73 -2.38 2.95
CA ASN A 17 4.05 -1.89 4.28
C ASN A 17 3.79 -0.39 4.31
N ILE A 18 3.07 0.08 5.33
CA ILE A 18 2.73 1.47 5.61
C ILE A 18 3.32 1.78 6.98
N HIS A 19 4.07 2.87 7.10
CA HIS A 19 4.83 3.20 8.29
C HIS A 19 4.55 4.64 8.72
N PHE A 20 4.45 4.84 10.02
CA PHE A 20 4.48 6.16 10.65
C PHE A 20 5.32 6.13 11.92
N ASP A 21 5.98 7.25 12.20
CA ASP A 21 6.63 7.49 13.47
C ASP A 21 5.69 8.36 14.33
N VAL A 22 5.42 7.93 15.55
CA VAL A 22 4.55 8.63 16.51
C VAL A 22 5.05 10.04 16.81
N ASN A 23 6.37 10.22 16.80
CA ASN A 23 7.05 11.49 17.06
C ASN A 23 7.19 12.36 15.81
N GLN A 24 6.78 11.91 14.61
CA GLN A 24 6.87 12.71 13.40
C GLN A 24 5.89 13.89 13.42
N GLU A 25 6.30 15.05 12.92
CA GLU A 25 5.46 16.25 12.81
C GLU A 25 4.54 16.21 11.58
N THR A 26 4.86 15.39 10.58
CA THR A 26 4.11 15.30 9.32
C THR A 26 2.91 14.37 9.42
N ASP A 27 1.91 14.58 8.58
CA ASP A 27 0.79 13.65 8.36
C ASP A 27 1.10 12.56 7.33
N GLN A 28 2.29 12.62 6.71
CA GLN A 28 2.70 11.74 5.64
C GLN A 28 3.10 10.36 6.16
N LEU A 29 2.48 9.34 5.60
CA LEU A 29 2.84 7.94 5.77
C LEU A 29 3.96 7.60 4.79
N SER A 30 4.96 6.86 5.27
CA SER A 30 5.90 6.22 4.36
C SER A 30 5.36 4.84 3.97
N PHE A 31 5.62 4.41 2.74
CA PHE A 31 5.12 3.14 2.24
C PHE A 31 6.19 2.38 1.46
N ARG A 32 6.02 1.07 1.37
CA ARG A 32 6.87 0.21 0.56
C ARG A 32 6.15 -1.05 0.13
N LEU A 33 6.10 -1.29 -1.18
CA LEU A 33 5.55 -2.51 -1.77
C LEU A 33 6.67 -3.53 -2.06
N ARG A 34 6.52 -4.75 -1.55
CA ARG A 34 7.51 -5.84 -1.66
C ARG A 34 6.81 -7.19 -1.87
N PRO A 35 7.46 -8.23 -2.44
CA PRO A 35 6.92 -9.59 -2.43
C PRO A 35 6.76 -10.15 -1.01
N LEU A 36 5.74 -10.99 -0.77
CA LEU A 36 5.41 -11.52 0.55
C LEU A 36 6.35 -12.64 1.04
N HIS A 37 6.73 -13.57 0.16
CA HIS A 37 7.42 -14.83 0.51
C HIS A 37 8.78 -15.03 -0.17
N ARG A 38 9.43 -13.98 -0.67
CA ARG A 38 10.78 -14.11 -1.22
C ARG A 38 11.81 -13.90 -0.10
N GLU A 39 12.24 -15.01 0.49
CA GLU A 39 13.39 -15.08 1.40
C GLU A 39 14.72 -14.77 0.68
N ASP A 40 14.74 -14.84 -0.66
CA ASP A 40 15.88 -14.39 -1.45
C ASP A 40 15.91 -12.85 -1.52
N GLU A 41 16.80 -12.24 -0.74
CA GLU A 41 17.11 -10.81 -0.78
C GLU A 41 17.36 -10.30 -2.21
N GLN A 42 17.95 -11.13 -3.09
CA GLN A 42 18.16 -10.82 -4.52
C GLN A 42 16.85 -10.70 -5.33
N ALA A 43 15.83 -11.52 -5.03
CA ALA A 43 14.56 -11.49 -5.74
C ALA A 43 13.58 -10.46 -5.13
N ALA A 44 13.76 -10.15 -3.84
CA ALA A 44 13.19 -8.98 -3.18
C ALA A 44 13.80 -7.69 -3.72
N ASP A 45 15.12 -7.67 -4.00
CA ASP A 45 15.81 -6.57 -4.67
C ASP A 45 15.34 -6.41 -6.11
N LEU A 46 15.09 -7.48 -6.87
CA LEU A 46 14.55 -7.36 -8.23
C LEU A 46 13.12 -6.78 -8.24
N ALA A 47 12.28 -7.14 -7.26
CA ALA A 47 10.94 -6.60 -7.12
C ALA A 47 10.94 -5.17 -6.53
N ALA A 48 11.86 -4.87 -5.63
CA ALA A 48 12.11 -3.51 -5.18
C ALA A 48 12.68 -2.65 -6.32
N GLN A 49 13.55 -3.19 -7.17
CA GLN A 49 14.06 -2.54 -8.39
C GLN A 49 12.95 -2.28 -9.40
N ARG A 50 11.91 -3.13 -9.47
CA ARG A 50 10.72 -2.90 -10.30
C ARG A 50 9.92 -1.68 -9.86
N ASN A 51 9.80 -1.43 -8.56
CA ASN A 51 9.22 -0.18 -8.03
C ASN A 51 10.25 0.98 -7.95
N ARG A 52 11.53 0.76 -8.29
CA ARG A 52 12.53 1.84 -8.44
C ARG A 52 12.53 2.33 -9.88
N HIS A 53 11.43 2.90 -10.34
CA HIS A 53 11.54 3.74 -11.53
C HIS A 53 12.34 4.99 -11.15
N ARG A 54 13.28 5.45 -11.98
CA ARG A 54 13.94 6.75 -11.78
C ARG A 54 13.24 7.74 -12.71
N GLY A 55 12.79 8.88 -12.18
CA GLY A 55 12.03 9.89 -12.92
C GLY A 55 10.78 10.34 -12.17
N VAL A 56 9.80 10.91 -12.88
CA VAL A 56 8.58 11.51 -12.31
C VAL A 56 7.72 10.49 -11.51
N HIS A 57 7.91 9.19 -11.74
CA HIS A 57 7.07 8.11 -11.19
C HIS A 57 7.85 7.16 -10.24
N ALA A 58 8.88 7.69 -9.57
CA ALA A 58 9.80 6.89 -8.75
C ALA A 58 9.18 6.25 -7.50
N ASP A 59 8.06 6.79 -7.04
CA ASP A 59 7.33 6.34 -5.85
C ASP A 59 5.97 5.68 -6.20
N ALA A 60 5.74 5.35 -7.47
CA ALA A 60 4.49 4.72 -7.90
C ALA A 60 4.40 3.24 -7.47
N LEU A 61 3.18 2.75 -7.29
CA LEU A 61 2.85 1.36 -7.01
C LEU A 61 2.59 0.59 -8.29
N TYR A 62 3.46 -0.35 -8.63
CA TYR A 62 3.31 -1.19 -9.82
C TYR A 62 2.77 -2.57 -9.47
N PHE A 63 1.65 -2.93 -10.10
CA PHE A 63 0.98 -4.22 -9.94
C PHE A 63 0.94 -4.99 -11.26
N HIS A 64 0.85 -6.31 -11.16
CA HIS A 64 0.46 -7.17 -12.26
C HIS A 64 -1.01 -7.59 -12.11
N PRO A 65 -1.69 -7.90 -13.23
CA PRO A 65 -3.00 -8.53 -13.18
C PRO A 65 -2.99 -9.77 -12.29
N CYS A 66 -4.02 -9.89 -11.45
CA CYS A 66 -4.18 -10.96 -10.47
C CYS A 66 -3.17 -10.95 -9.30
N ASP A 67 -2.42 -9.87 -9.05
CA ASP A 67 -1.65 -9.77 -7.81
C ASP A 67 -2.56 -9.74 -6.58
N GLU A 68 -2.09 -10.33 -5.49
CA GLU A 68 -2.74 -10.33 -4.17
C GLU A 68 -1.92 -9.44 -3.22
N VAL A 69 -2.50 -8.34 -2.75
CA VAL A 69 -1.82 -7.34 -1.93
C VAL A 69 -2.27 -7.46 -0.48
N HIS A 70 -1.32 -7.77 0.39
CA HIS A 70 -1.47 -7.77 1.84
C HIS A 70 -1.07 -6.40 2.39
N LEU A 71 -1.81 -5.90 3.37
CA LEU A 71 -1.52 -4.62 4.02
C LEU A 71 -0.90 -4.87 5.39
N ARG A 72 0.19 -4.14 5.68
CA ARG A 72 0.81 -4.08 7.02
C ARG A 72 1.00 -2.64 7.41
N ILE A 73 0.46 -2.23 8.55
CA ILE A 73 0.67 -0.91 9.12
C ILE A 73 1.64 -1.04 10.28
N VAL A 74 2.64 -0.18 10.35
CA VAL A 74 3.69 -0.19 11.35
C VAL A 74 3.74 1.19 12.01
N GLY A 75 3.52 1.22 13.32
CA GLY A 75 3.70 2.39 14.15
C GLY A 75 4.93 2.21 15.02
N GLY A 76 5.88 3.13 14.92
CA GLY A 76 7.07 3.18 15.75
C GLY A 76 7.13 4.44 16.58
N GLY A 77 7.76 4.41 17.75
CA GLY A 77 7.90 5.61 18.57
C GLY A 77 8.90 5.44 19.71
N ALA A 78 9.43 6.58 20.15
CA ALA A 78 10.30 6.65 21.31
C ALA A 78 9.55 6.22 22.57
N ARG A 79 10.22 5.42 23.40
CA ARG A 79 9.72 4.94 24.69
C ARG A 79 10.84 5.03 25.70
N ASN A 80 10.56 5.28 26.97
CA ASN A 80 11.52 5.06 28.05
C ASN A 80 10.98 3.94 28.93
N ARG A 81 11.49 2.72 28.70
CA ARG A 81 11.02 1.52 29.40
C ARG A 81 11.26 1.60 30.91
N ALA A 82 12.40 2.14 31.33
CA ALA A 82 12.75 2.25 32.75
C ALA A 82 11.85 3.23 33.50
N ALA A 83 11.46 4.33 32.84
CA ALA A 83 10.56 5.33 33.40
C ALA A 83 9.07 5.00 33.20
N GLY A 84 8.73 4.00 32.37
CA GLY A 84 7.34 3.67 32.04
C GLY A 84 6.62 4.76 31.26
N THR A 85 7.32 5.49 30.38
CA THR A 85 6.78 6.65 29.64
C THR A 85 7.03 6.53 28.13
N GLY A 86 6.33 7.33 27.34
CA GLY A 86 6.42 7.36 25.87
C GLY A 86 5.48 6.37 25.19
N PHE A 87 5.76 6.05 23.93
CA PHE A 87 4.86 5.26 23.08
C PHE A 87 4.56 3.88 23.66
N GLY A 88 3.26 3.57 23.82
CA GLY A 88 2.77 2.30 24.34
C GLY A 88 2.05 1.45 23.28
N ALA A 89 1.10 2.04 22.56
CA ALA A 89 0.31 1.33 21.55
C ALA A 89 -0.34 2.30 20.54
N PHE A 90 -0.86 1.74 19.46
CA PHE A 90 -1.78 2.46 18.58
C PHE A 90 -2.97 1.59 18.19
N GLN A 91 -4.07 2.25 17.85
CA GLN A 91 -5.29 1.64 17.35
C GLN A 91 -5.69 2.34 16.04
N ILE A 92 -5.91 1.57 14.98
CA ILE A 92 -6.50 2.08 13.75
C ILE A 92 -7.99 2.26 13.99
N LEU A 93 -8.50 3.48 13.81
CA LEU A 93 -9.93 3.79 13.99
C LEU A 93 -10.70 3.64 12.68
N GLU A 94 -10.09 4.09 11.59
CA GLU A 94 -10.60 3.98 10.22
C GLU A 94 -9.45 4.04 9.23
N CYS A 95 -9.62 3.38 8.07
CA CYS A 95 -8.76 3.61 6.93
C CYS A 95 -9.51 3.34 5.62
N ALA A 96 -9.10 4.02 4.56
CA ALA A 96 -9.70 3.89 3.24
C ALA A 96 -8.67 4.09 2.15
N LEU A 97 -8.87 3.38 1.04
CA LEU A 97 -8.22 3.66 -0.23
C LEU A 97 -9.14 4.51 -1.09
N ILE A 98 -8.60 5.55 -1.69
CA ILE A 98 -9.26 6.39 -2.69
C ILE A 98 -8.47 6.24 -3.97
N THR A 99 -9.16 6.06 -5.08
CA THR A 99 -8.53 5.84 -6.39
C THR A 99 -9.14 6.78 -7.41
N ARG A 100 -8.28 7.42 -8.20
CA ARG A 100 -8.69 8.28 -9.30
C ARG A 100 -8.24 7.64 -10.60
N PRO A 101 -9.16 7.04 -11.38
CA PRO A 101 -8.80 6.42 -12.65
C PRO A 101 -8.26 7.46 -13.63
N GLN A 102 -7.18 7.10 -14.31
CA GLN A 102 -6.59 7.91 -15.37
C GLN A 102 -7.09 7.45 -16.75
N VAL A 103 -6.79 8.25 -17.77
CA VAL A 103 -7.08 7.88 -19.16
C VAL A 103 -6.20 6.70 -19.58
N ALA A 104 -6.83 5.59 -19.93
CA ALA A 104 -6.16 4.38 -20.39
C ALA A 104 -5.87 4.42 -21.90
N VAL A 105 -6.78 4.98 -22.71
CA VAL A 105 -6.62 5.11 -24.16
C VAL A 105 -7.12 6.46 -24.64
N ARG A 106 -6.31 7.15 -25.45
CA ARG A 106 -6.70 8.36 -26.19
C ARG A 106 -6.08 8.33 -27.60
N GLY A 107 -6.82 8.77 -28.62
CA GLY A 107 -6.26 8.87 -29.97
C GLY A 107 -7.27 9.35 -31.02
N PRO A 108 -6.79 9.78 -32.20
CA PRO A 108 -7.67 10.09 -33.33
C PRO A 108 -8.55 8.89 -33.66
N HIS A 109 -9.85 9.13 -33.81
CA HIS A 109 -10.85 8.10 -34.13
C HIS A 109 -11.03 6.98 -33.08
N VAL A 110 -10.47 7.13 -31.89
CA VAL A 110 -10.70 6.21 -30.75
C VAL A 110 -11.40 6.98 -29.64
N ARG A 111 -12.52 6.43 -29.14
CA ARG A 111 -13.20 7.00 -27.98
C ARG A 111 -12.27 6.93 -26.78
N THR A 112 -12.11 8.05 -26.05
CA THR A 112 -11.35 8.07 -24.79
C THR A 112 -11.87 7.00 -23.84
N GLN A 113 -10.97 6.11 -23.41
CA GLN A 113 -11.29 5.08 -22.43
C GLN A 113 -10.56 5.39 -21.13
N TRP A 114 -11.28 5.28 -20.03
CA TRP A 114 -10.77 5.48 -18.68
C TRP A 114 -10.52 4.12 -18.02
N SER A 115 -9.55 4.06 -17.11
CA SER A 115 -9.41 2.92 -16.22
C SER A 115 -10.71 2.70 -15.42
N PRO A 116 -11.01 1.46 -14.98
CA PRO A 116 -12.07 1.19 -14.01
C PRO A 116 -11.93 2.05 -12.74
N PRO A 117 -13.01 2.30 -11.97
CA PRO A 117 -12.97 3.15 -10.78
C PRO A 117 -11.85 2.82 -9.79
N SER A 118 -11.50 1.54 -9.64
CA SER A 118 -10.43 1.03 -8.77
C SER A 118 -9.65 -0.09 -9.48
N PRO A 119 -8.34 -0.26 -9.18
CA PRO A 119 -7.57 -1.40 -9.65
C PRO A 119 -7.91 -2.70 -8.92
N PHE A 120 -8.66 -2.64 -7.81
CA PHE A 120 -8.97 -3.79 -6.96
C PHE A 120 -10.36 -4.34 -7.23
N THR A 121 -10.45 -5.66 -7.39
CA THR A 121 -11.69 -6.37 -7.74
C THR A 121 -12.78 -6.32 -6.67
N GLN A 122 -12.40 -6.11 -5.41
CA GLN A 122 -13.34 -5.97 -4.31
C GLN A 122 -14.10 -4.65 -4.33
N SER A 123 -13.53 -3.64 -4.99
CA SER A 123 -14.07 -2.28 -4.91
C SER A 123 -15.13 -2.03 -5.96
N ALA A 124 -16.30 -1.57 -5.51
CA ALA A 124 -17.40 -1.19 -6.38
C ALA A 124 -17.24 0.22 -6.97
N GLY A 125 -16.31 1.03 -6.45
CA GLY A 125 -16.15 2.43 -6.82
C GLY A 125 -14.73 2.94 -6.59
N ALA A 126 -14.57 4.26 -6.57
CA ALA A 126 -13.29 4.92 -6.35
C ALA A 126 -12.84 4.89 -4.88
N ILE A 127 -13.77 4.74 -3.94
CA ILE A 127 -13.51 4.76 -2.50
C ILE A 127 -13.74 3.36 -1.95
N GLU A 128 -12.71 2.83 -1.29
CA GLU A 128 -12.71 1.51 -0.65
C GLU A 128 -12.40 1.66 0.84
N PRO A 129 -13.43 1.72 1.70
CA PRO A 129 -13.25 1.66 3.14
C PRO A 129 -12.73 0.28 3.55
N LEU A 130 -11.61 0.24 4.28
CA LEU A 130 -11.06 -1.01 4.75
C LEU A 130 -11.66 -1.38 6.11
N ARG A 131 -12.02 -2.65 6.26
CA ARG A 131 -12.52 -3.18 7.53
C ARG A 131 -11.42 -3.12 8.58
N ILE A 132 -11.75 -2.69 9.79
CA ILE A 132 -10.82 -2.64 10.93
C ILE A 132 -10.67 -4.05 11.53
N ASP A 133 -10.04 -4.93 10.75
CA ASP A 133 -9.73 -6.32 11.13
C ASP A 133 -8.22 -6.56 10.99
N PHE A 134 -7.49 -5.97 11.92
CA PHE A 134 -6.03 -6.03 11.97
C PHE A 134 -5.55 -6.91 13.13
N ALA A 135 -4.46 -7.63 12.91
CA ALA A 135 -3.79 -8.46 13.90
C ALA A 135 -2.50 -7.75 14.39
N PRO A 136 -2.48 -7.24 15.63
CA PRO A 136 -1.30 -6.58 16.18
C PRO A 136 -0.23 -7.59 16.61
N HIS A 137 1.03 -7.23 16.41
CA HIS A 137 2.19 -7.90 16.99
C HIS A 137 3.34 -6.91 17.15
N VAL A 138 4.19 -7.15 18.14
CA VAL A 138 5.39 -6.34 18.36
C VAL A 138 6.47 -6.76 17.36
N VAL A 139 7.08 -5.79 16.68
CA VAL A 139 8.18 -5.99 15.73
C VAL A 139 9.52 -5.75 16.41
N ALA A 140 9.63 -4.69 17.20
CA ALA A 140 10.82 -4.34 17.98
C ALA A 140 10.41 -3.83 19.35
N ASP A 141 11.11 -4.28 20.40
CA ASP A 141 10.86 -3.90 21.80
C ASP A 141 12.19 -3.57 22.49
N GLU A 142 12.74 -2.41 22.13
CA GLU A 142 14.01 -1.94 22.67
C GLU A 142 13.77 -1.02 23.88
N ASP A 143 14.82 -0.75 24.65
CA ASP A 143 14.70 0.09 25.86
C ASP A 143 14.19 1.50 25.55
N ASN A 144 14.57 2.02 24.37
CA ASN A 144 14.29 3.38 23.94
C ASN A 144 13.27 3.50 22.80
N TYR A 145 12.80 2.38 22.25
CA TYR A 145 11.97 2.39 21.04
C TYR A 145 11.06 1.17 21.00
N LEU A 146 9.81 1.39 20.59
CA LEU A 146 8.81 0.34 20.41
C LEU A 146 8.27 0.42 18.99
N GLU A 147 8.21 -0.72 18.31
CA GLU A 147 7.59 -0.86 16.99
C GLU A 147 6.52 -1.92 17.03
N ILE A 148 5.30 -1.55 16.64
CA ILE A 148 4.14 -2.44 16.58
C ILE A 148 3.69 -2.51 15.11
N ALA A 149 3.50 -3.73 14.61
CA ALA A 149 2.86 -3.97 13.33
C ALA A 149 1.43 -4.46 13.52
N GLN A 150 0.56 -4.03 12.62
CA GLN A 150 -0.82 -4.46 12.49
C GLN A 150 -1.02 -4.99 11.07
N ASP A 151 -1.16 -6.31 10.96
CA ASP A 151 -1.40 -7.00 9.69
C ASP A 151 -2.89 -7.04 9.40
N TRP A 152 -3.30 -6.55 8.24
CA TRP A 152 -4.69 -6.67 7.82
C TRP A 152 -4.99 -8.13 7.48
N LYS A 153 -6.08 -8.68 8.03
CA LYS A 153 -6.43 -10.09 7.81
C LYS A 153 -7.03 -10.37 6.43
N HIS A 154 -7.23 -9.32 5.63
CA HIS A 154 -7.75 -9.41 4.27
C HIS A 154 -6.68 -9.06 3.24
N THR A 155 -7.02 -9.24 1.97
CA THR A 155 -6.18 -8.90 0.83
C THR A 155 -6.93 -7.99 -0.13
N LEU A 156 -6.18 -7.19 -0.90
CA LEU A 156 -6.69 -6.49 -2.08
C LEU A 156 -6.26 -7.26 -3.32
N ASN A 157 -7.20 -7.59 -4.20
CA ASN A 157 -6.96 -8.44 -5.36
C ASN A 157 -6.98 -7.56 -6.60
N VAL A 158 -5.84 -7.48 -7.28
CA VAL A 158 -5.68 -6.65 -8.47
C VAL A 158 -6.45 -7.26 -9.64
N GLY A 159 -7.26 -6.45 -10.30
CA GLY A 159 -8.08 -6.85 -11.43
C GLY A 159 -7.29 -7.25 -12.67
N LEU A 160 -8.00 -7.80 -13.65
CA LEU A 160 -7.43 -8.16 -14.95
C LEU A 160 -7.19 -6.95 -15.86
N GLY A 161 -7.91 -5.84 -15.61
CA GLY A 161 -7.84 -4.62 -16.42
C GLY A 161 -6.51 -3.90 -16.22
N ARG A 162 -5.84 -3.57 -17.32
CA ARG A 162 -4.67 -2.69 -17.31
C ARG A 162 -5.13 -1.24 -17.20
N GLY A 163 -4.29 -0.41 -16.59
CA GLY A 163 -4.58 1.02 -16.46
C GLY A 163 -3.63 1.72 -15.52
N MET A 164 -3.93 2.99 -15.31
CA MET A 164 -3.29 3.84 -14.31
C MET A 164 -4.33 4.49 -13.41
N TRP A 165 -3.93 4.73 -12.19
CA TRP A 165 -4.70 5.37 -11.13
C TRP A 165 -3.77 6.29 -10.35
N GLU A 166 -4.30 7.39 -9.84
CA GLU A 166 -3.75 7.94 -8.59
C GLU A 166 -4.42 7.21 -7.44
N LEU A 167 -3.65 6.89 -6.41
CA LEU A 167 -4.14 6.14 -5.25
C LEU A 167 -3.82 6.96 -4.02
N SER A 168 -4.80 7.19 -3.16
CA SER A 168 -4.57 7.78 -1.85
C SER A 168 -4.99 6.79 -0.78
N PHE A 169 -4.24 6.72 0.30
CA PHE A 169 -4.60 5.98 1.50
C PHE A 169 -4.73 6.96 2.66
N PHE A 170 -5.87 6.92 3.33
CA PHE A 170 -6.12 7.69 4.54
C PHE A 170 -6.28 6.73 5.72
N MET A 171 -5.75 7.12 6.86
CA MET A 171 -5.87 6.36 8.09
C MET A 171 -5.97 7.30 9.28
N THR A 172 -7.00 7.09 10.09
CA THR A 172 -7.12 7.73 11.40
C THR A 172 -6.61 6.74 12.46
N VAL A 173 -5.62 7.17 13.24
CA VAL A 173 -5.02 6.37 14.31
C VAL A 173 -5.21 7.07 15.65
N ARG A 174 -5.49 6.27 16.67
CA ARG A 174 -5.33 6.63 18.07
C ARG A 174 -3.99 6.14 18.55
N ILE A 175 -3.18 7.02 19.13
CA ILE A 175 -1.87 6.73 19.70
C ILE A 175 -1.98 6.87 21.21
N LEU A 176 -1.43 5.90 21.92
CA LEU A 176 -1.49 5.77 23.37
C LEU A 176 -0.07 5.72 23.93
N ASP A 177 0.19 6.55 24.93
CA ASP A 177 1.38 6.40 25.77
C ASP A 177 1.23 5.21 26.74
N VAL A 178 2.36 4.72 27.26
CA VAL A 178 2.45 3.59 28.20
C VAL A 178 1.61 3.81 29.45
N ASP A 179 1.54 5.03 29.97
CA ASP A 179 0.78 5.40 31.16
C ASP A 179 -0.70 5.68 30.89
N GLY A 180 -1.10 5.65 29.61
CA GLY A 180 -2.45 5.97 29.13
C GLY A 180 -2.91 7.39 29.45
N GLN A 181 -2.01 8.27 29.91
CA GLN A 181 -2.36 9.64 30.29
C GLN A 181 -2.41 10.57 29.08
N ASN A 182 -1.60 10.28 28.07
CA ASN A 182 -1.63 11.00 26.80
C ASN A 182 -2.23 10.09 25.71
N GLU A 183 -3.31 10.58 25.12
CA GLU A 183 -3.93 10.04 23.93
C GLU A 183 -3.88 11.09 22.82
N GLN A 184 -3.52 10.68 21.61
CA GLN A 184 -3.60 11.53 20.43
C GLN A 184 -4.37 10.80 19.33
N VAL A 185 -5.29 11.51 18.68
CA VAL A 185 -5.94 11.03 17.45
C VAL A 185 -5.36 11.81 16.28
N ARG A 186 -4.79 11.10 15.31
CA ARG A 186 -4.15 11.68 14.13
C ARG A 186 -4.74 11.09 12.86
N VAL A 187 -4.90 11.93 11.86
CA VAL A 187 -5.19 11.49 10.48
C VAL A 187 -3.87 11.53 9.71
N LEU A 188 -3.53 10.42 9.09
CA LEU A 188 -2.30 10.22 8.34
C LEU A 188 -2.64 9.73 6.94
N MET A 189 -1.80 10.07 5.96
CA MET A 189 -2.08 9.72 4.57
C MET A 189 -0.82 9.51 3.73
N PHE A 190 -0.96 8.82 2.60
CA PHE A 190 -0.01 8.89 1.49
C PHE A 190 -0.78 8.82 0.16
N ASP A 191 -0.20 9.33 -0.93
CA ASP A 191 -0.88 9.44 -2.22
C ASP A 191 0.08 9.12 -3.38
N PRO A 192 0.43 7.84 -3.63
CA PRO A 192 1.26 7.49 -4.76
C PRO A 192 0.41 7.32 -6.01
N GLU A 193 1.07 7.44 -7.15
CA GLU A 193 0.49 6.92 -8.39
C GLU A 193 0.53 5.39 -8.39
N ALA A 194 -0.35 4.76 -9.18
CA ALA A 194 -0.45 3.31 -9.28
C ALA A 194 -0.72 2.86 -10.73
N GLU A 195 -0.09 1.75 -11.15
CA GLU A 195 -0.23 1.17 -12.49
C GLU A 195 -0.43 -0.34 -12.43
N VAL A 196 -1.31 -0.89 -13.28
CA VAL A 196 -1.52 -2.34 -13.44
C VAL A 196 -1.09 -2.79 -14.84
N GLY A 197 -0.14 -3.72 -14.90
CA GLY A 197 0.25 -4.45 -16.13
C GLY A 197 1.18 -3.69 -17.08
N GLY A 198 1.99 -2.78 -16.54
CA GLY A 198 2.69 -1.76 -17.32
C GLY A 198 3.73 -2.18 -18.35
N THR A 199 3.92 -1.26 -19.30
CA THR A 199 5.21 -0.90 -19.93
C THR A 199 5.47 0.61 -19.83
N GLY A 200 4.72 1.35 -19.00
CA GLY A 200 4.67 2.80 -19.01
C GLY A 200 3.79 3.31 -20.16
N THR A 201 2.82 4.15 -19.84
CA THR A 201 1.99 4.90 -20.81
C THR A 201 2.73 6.13 -21.35
N LEU A 202 4.04 6.01 -21.55
CA LEU A 202 4.69 6.97 -22.43
C LEU A 202 3.96 6.86 -23.78
N PRO A 203 3.60 7.99 -24.41
CA PRO A 203 3.37 7.98 -25.84
C PRO A 203 4.58 7.25 -26.42
N THR A 204 4.36 6.15 -27.14
CA THR A 204 5.35 5.77 -28.14
C THR A 204 5.40 6.99 -29.04
N ASP A 205 6.53 7.72 -29.01
CA ASP A 205 6.80 8.75 -30.00
C ASP A 205 6.41 8.13 -31.33
N GLY A 206 5.39 8.70 -31.96
CA GLY A 206 5.04 8.32 -33.30
C GLY A 206 6.22 8.74 -34.16
N ASP A 207 7.01 7.75 -34.58
CA ASP A 207 7.66 7.64 -35.89
C ASP A 207 8.05 6.17 -36.15
#